data_AF-A0A7L4NQX2-F1
#
_entry.id   AF-A0A7L4NQX2-F1
#
_cell.length_a   1.000
_cell.length_b   1.000
_cell.length_c   1.000
_cell.angle_alpha   90.00
_cell.angle_beta   90.00
_cell.angle_gamma   90.00
#
_symmetry.space_group_name_H-M   'P 1'
#
loop_
_entity.id
_entity.type
_entity.pdbx_description
1 polymer ?
#
loop_
_entity_poly.entity_id
_entity_poly.type
_entity_poly.pdbx_seq_one_letter_code
_entity_poly.pdbx_strand_id
1 'polypeptide(L)' 'RGGKICLSDHFKPLWARNVPKFGLAHLMALGLGPWLAVEIPDLVAKGIVQHKEK' A
#
# COMPACT_ATOMS: atom_id res chain seq x y z
N ARG A 1 3.53 -10.80 -7.06
CA ARG A 1 3.32 -11.40 -8.40
C ARG A 1 1.80 -11.56 -8.62
N GLY A 2 1.23 -10.93 -9.66
CA GLY A 2 -0.22 -10.91 -9.93
C GLY A 2 -0.97 -9.66 -9.42
N GLY A 3 -0.37 -8.47 -9.48
CA GLY A 3 -1.02 -7.21 -9.06
C GLY A 3 -1.21 -7.04 -7.54
N LYS A 4 -0.83 -8.03 -6.73
CA LYS A 4 -0.78 -7.91 -5.27
C LYS A 4 0.27 -6.87 -4.87
N ILE A 5 -0.16 -5.84 -4.13
CA ILE A 5 0.72 -4.82 -3.56
C ILE A 5 1.80 -5.48 -2.71
N CYS A 6 3.04 -5.05 -2.90
CA CYS A 6 4.17 -5.52 -2.11
C CYS A 6 4.10 -4.85 -0.73
N LEU A 7 3.38 -5.47 0.21
CA LEU A 7 3.38 -5.05 1.60
C LEU A 7 4.77 -5.34 2.19
N SER A 8 5.35 -4.34 2.85
CA SER A 8 6.65 -4.45 3.51
C SER A 8 6.68 -5.62 4.48
N ASP A 9 7.85 -6.28 4.60
CA ASP A 9 8.05 -7.40 5.53
C ASP A 9 7.65 -7.05 6.98
N HIS A 10 7.86 -5.78 7.38
CA HIS A 10 7.44 -5.22 8.66
C HIS A 10 5.92 -5.20 8.92
N PHE A 11 5.08 -5.27 7.88
CA PHE A 11 3.63 -5.19 8.03
C PHE A 11 3.01 -6.49 8.57
N LYS A 12 3.55 -7.65 8.17
CA LYS A 12 3.08 -8.97 8.64
C LYS A 12 3.16 -9.14 10.17
N PRO A 13 4.30 -8.89 10.84
CA PRO A 13 4.37 -9.03 12.29
C PRO A 13 3.55 -7.97 13.02
N LEU A 14 3.46 -6.74 12.50
CA LEU A 14 2.59 -5.69 13.06
C LEU A 14 1.11 -6.09 13.03
N TRP A 15 0.68 -6.65 11.89
CA TRP A 15 -0.69 -7.14 11.74
C TRP A 15 -0.98 -8.30 12.69
N ALA A 16 -0.12 -9.33 12.70
CA ALA A 16 -0.29 -10.52 13.53
C ALA A 16 -0.41 -10.21 15.03
N ARG A 17 0.33 -9.21 15.53
CA ARG A 17 0.29 -8.80 16.94
C ARG A 17 -0.97 -8.05 17.35
N ASN A 18 -1.69 -7.46 16.38
CA ASN A 18 -2.86 -6.61 16.64
C ASN A 18 -4.18 -7.25 16.20
N VAL A 19 -4.18 -8.52 15.79
CA VAL A 19 -5.40 -9.34 15.64
C VAL A 19 -5.99 -9.59 17.04
N PRO A 20 -7.31 -9.43 17.27
CA PRO A 20 -8.39 -9.17 16.30
C PRO A 20 -8.82 -7.69 16.16
N LYS A 21 -8.06 -6.74 16.72
CA LYS A 21 -8.45 -5.31 16.72
C LYS A 21 -8.35 -4.64 15.35
N PHE A 22 -7.48 -5.17 14.49
CA PHE A 22 -7.28 -4.66 13.14
C PHE A 22 -8.29 -5.25 12.15
N GLY A 23 -8.83 -4.37 11.31
CA GLY A 23 -9.82 -4.69 10.28
C GLY A 23 -9.49 -4.00 8.96
N LEU A 24 -10.44 -4.02 8.00
CA LEU A 24 -10.24 -3.50 6.64
C LEU A 24 -9.75 -2.05 6.60
N ALA A 25 -10.27 -1.17 7.47
CA ALA A 25 -9.83 0.22 7.55
C ALA A 25 -8.33 0.34 7.91
N HIS A 26 -7.85 -0.49 8.83
CA HIS A 26 -6.44 -0.52 9.22
C HIS A 26 -5.56 -1.09 8.10
N LEU A 27 -6.04 -2.07 7.33
CA LEU A 27 -5.34 -2.60 6.17
C LEU A 27 -5.12 -1.52 5.10
N MET A 28 -6.16 -0.72 4.83
CA MET A 28 -6.09 0.38 3.86
C MET A 28 -5.13 1.48 4.35
N ALA A 29 -5.25 1.90 5.60
CA ALA A 29 -4.44 2.98 6.16
C ALA A 29 -2.96 2.59 6.33
N LEU A 30 -2.66 1.39 6.83
CA LEU A 30 -1.29 0.98 7.17
C LEU A 30 -0.61 0.18 6.06
N GLY A 31 -1.37 -0.50 5.20
CA GLY A 31 -0.84 -1.29 4.10
C GLY A 31 -0.85 -0.55 2.77
N LEU A 32 -2.03 -0.12 2.33
CA LEU A 32 -2.19 0.50 1.01
C LEU A 32 -1.68 1.95 0.96
N GLY A 33 -1.93 2.75 2.01
CA GLY A 33 -1.53 4.16 2.07
C GLY A 33 -0.03 4.37 1.84
N PRO A 34 0.86 3.73 2.63
CA PRO A 34 2.31 3.86 2.45
C PRO A 34 2.80 3.31 1.11
N TRP A 35 2.19 2.23 0.62
CA TRP A 35 2.54 1.66 -0.69
C TRP A 35 2.23 2.64 -1.83
N LEU A 36 1.05 3.27 -1.82
CA LEU A 36 0.71 4.31 -2.79
C LEU A 36 1.64 5.52 -2.69
N ALA A 37 2.03 5.94 -1.48
CA ALA A 37 2.93 7.07 -1.29
C ALA A 37 4.32 6.86 -1.90
N VAL A 38 4.80 5.62 -1.98
CA VAL A 38 6.13 5.30 -2.56
C VAL A 38 6.02 4.96 -4.05
N GLU A 39 5.03 4.16 -4.44
CA GLU A 39 4.98 3.62 -5.79
C GLU A 39 4.33 4.58 -6.79
N ILE A 40 3.34 5.38 -6.39
CA ILE A 40 2.71 6.35 -7.29
C ILE A 40 3.69 7.41 -7.82
N PRO A 41 4.54 8.07 -7.00
CA PRO A 41 5.49 9.04 -7.54
C PRO A 41 6.55 8.40 -8.45
N ASP A 42 6.98 7.17 -8.15
CA ASP A 42 7.90 6.43 -9.02
C ASP A 42 7.26 6.08 -10.37
N LEU A 43 6.00 5.63 -10.37
CA LEU A 43 5.25 5.32 -11.59
C LEU A 43 4.94 6.57 -12.43
N VAL A 44 4.71 7.73 -11.80
CA VAL A 44 4.55 9.01 -12.47
C VAL A 44 5.87 9.48 -13.05
N ALA A 45 6.98 9.37 -12.31
CA ALA A 45 8.32 9.74 -12.79
C ALA A 45 8.76 8.87 -13.99
N LYS A 46 8.37 7.60 -14.01
CA LYS A 46 8.60 6.68 -15.14
C LYS A 46 7.64 6.92 -16.32
N GLY A 47 6.65 7.80 -16.17
CA GLY A 47 5.67 8.12 -17.22
C GLY A 47 4.67 7.00 -17.52
N ILE A 48 4.55 6.00 -16.64
CA ILE A 48 3.65 4.85 -16.82
C ILE A 48 2.21 5.21 -16.44
N VAL A 49 2.05 6.15 -15.50
CA VAL A 49 0.74 6.60 -14.98
C VAL A 49 0.58 8.09 -15.23
N GLN A 50 -0.57 8.49 -15.80
CA GLN A 50 -0.98 9.88 -15.93
C GLN A 50 -2.18 10.18 -15.03
N HIS A 51 -2.21 11.39 -14.46
CA HIS A 51 -3.37 11.86 -13.71
C HIS A 51 -4.59 11.94 -14.64
N LYS A 52 -5.68 11.28 -14.23
CA LYS A 52 -6.90 11.15 -15.03
C LYS A 52 -7.75 12.44 -15.08
N GLU A 53 -7.56 13.36 -14.13
CA GLU A 53 -8.34 14.60 -14.02
C GLU A 53 -7.45 15.76 -13.56
N LYS A 54 -7.81 16.98 -13.97
CA LYS A 54 -7.14 18.26 -13.64
C LYS A 54 -7.79 18.92 -12.43
#